data_AF-A0A0B7IZV8-F1
#
_entry.id   AF-A0A0B7IZV8-F1
#
_cell.length_a   1.000
_cell.length_b   1.000
_cell.length_c   1.000
_cell.angle_alpha   90.00
_cell.angle_beta   90.00
_cell.angle_gamma   90.00
#
_symmetry.space_group_name_H-M   'P 1'
#
loop_
_entity.id
_entity.type
_entity.pdbx_description
1 polymer ?
#
loop_
_entity_poly.entity_id
_entity_poly.type
_entity_poly.pdbx_seq_one_letter_code
_entity_poly.pdbx_strand_id
1 'polypeptide(L)'
;MKFSLGDMRGKIFDLCNVFPEYFVISVPLFNDVIRDELDEWLYVVKHSEVKKDFKSPYMKKVAKRLDILKMTPKEQIIYCAYMNKSFKERDYR
;
A
#
# COMPACT_ATOMS: atom_id res chain seq x y z
N MET A 1 17.16 -1.04 -31.89
CA MET A 1 17.05 -2.08 -30.84
C MET A 1 15.58 -2.27 -30.52
N LYS A 2 15.00 -3.44 -30.81
CA LYS A 2 13.65 -3.82 -30.38
C LYS A 2 13.79 -4.56 -29.05
N PHE A 3 13.21 -4.00 -28.00
CA PHE A 3 13.12 -4.66 -26.70
C PHE A 3 11.77 -5.37 -26.64
N SER A 4 11.81 -6.67 -26.38
CA SER A 4 10.61 -7.51 -26.31
C SER A 4 10.59 -8.22 -24.97
N LEU A 5 9.48 -8.11 -24.25
CA LEU A 5 9.26 -8.79 -22.96
C LEU A 5 8.41 -10.04 -23.19
N GLY A 6 8.84 -11.17 -22.65
CA GLY A 6 8.12 -12.44 -22.70
C GLY A 6 7.44 -12.76 -21.36
N ASP A 7 6.15 -13.09 -21.39
CA ASP A 7 5.46 -13.74 -20.26
C ASP A 7 5.85 -15.24 -20.20
N MET A 8 5.68 -15.90 -19.04
CA MET A 8 5.87 -17.34 -18.82
C MET A 8 5.00 -18.24 -19.71
N ARG A 9 4.06 -17.65 -20.48
CA ARG A 9 3.22 -18.31 -21.49
C ARG A 9 3.67 -18.08 -22.94
N GLY A 10 4.88 -17.55 -23.15
CA GLY A 10 5.49 -17.41 -24.49
C GLY A 10 4.90 -16.28 -25.35
N LYS A 11 4.07 -15.39 -24.79
CA LYS A 11 3.64 -14.18 -25.49
C LYS A 11 4.73 -13.13 -25.45
N ILE A 12 5.18 -12.72 -26.63
CA ILE A 12 6.19 -11.68 -26.84
C ILE A 12 5.45 -10.36 -27.09
N PHE A 13 5.67 -9.36 -26.23
CA PHE A 13 5.11 -8.02 -26.40
C PHE A 13 6.20 -7.05 -26.85
N ASP A 14 5.96 -6.35 -27.96
CA ASP A 14 6.77 -5.20 -28.36
C ASP A 14 6.45 -4.04 -27.41
N LEU A 15 7.46 -3.57 -26.67
CA LEU A 15 7.33 -2.52 -25.65
C LEU A 15 6.68 -1.23 -26.16
N CYS A 16 6.79 -0.94 -27.46
CA CYS A 16 6.16 0.23 -28.08
C CYS A 16 4.64 0.09 -28.29
N ASN A 17 4.07 -1.11 -28.10
CA ASN A 17 2.67 -1.41 -28.37
C ASN A 17 1.84 -1.66 -27.09
N VAL A 18 2.45 -1.48 -25.92
CA VAL A 18 1.74 -1.55 -24.63
C VAL A 18 1.43 -0.12 -24.19
N PHE A 19 0.24 0.37 -24.54
CA PHE A 19 -0.27 1.62 -24.01
C PHE A 19 -0.77 1.40 -22.58
N PRO A 20 -0.48 2.30 -21.62
CA PRO A 20 -1.04 2.18 -20.28
C PRO A 20 -2.55 2.41 -20.33
N GLU A 21 -3.31 1.45 -19.82
CA GLU A 21 -4.72 1.65 -19.47
C GLU A 21 -4.78 2.40 -18.13
N TYR A 22 -5.38 3.59 -18.13
CA TYR A 22 -5.56 4.39 -16.93
C TYR A 22 -6.98 4.20 -16.38
N PHE A 23 -7.07 3.89 -15.09
CA PHE A 23 -8.33 3.93 -14.35
C PHE A 23 -8.43 5.27 -13.61
N VAL A 24 -9.48 6.03 -13.91
CA VAL A 24 -9.81 7.25 -13.15
C VAL A 24 -10.82 6.87 -12.08
N ILE A 25 -10.41 6.96 -10.81
CA ILE A 25 -11.26 6.63 -9.68
C ILE A 25 -11.58 7.90 -8.89
N SER A 26 -12.87 8.19 -8.72
CA SER A 26 -13.34 9.26 -7.86
C SER A 26 -13.62 8.72 -6.46
N VAL A 27 -12.66 8.91 -5.56
CA VAL A 27 -12.76 8.46 -4.16
C VAL A 27 -14.03 8.98 -3.45
N PRO A 28 -14.47 10.25 -3.63
CA PRO A 28 -15.70 10.72 -2.98
C PRO A 28 -16.97 10.00 -3.44
N LEU A 29 -17.00 9.49 -4.68
CA LEU A 29 -18.16 8.79 -5.26
C LEU A 29 -18.22 7.30 -4.88
N PHE A 30 -17.20 6.78 -4.20
CA PHE A 30 -17.20 5.42 -3.68
C PHE A 30 -18.31 5.27 -2.62
N ASN A 31 -19.15 4.25 -2.77
CA ASN A 31 -20.34 4.04 -1.94
C ASN A 31 -20.11 3.18 -0.69
N ASP A 32 -18.84 2.95 -0.32
CA ASP A 32 -18.44 2.20 0.87
C ASP A 32 -18.87 0.72 0.88
N VAL A 33 -19.23 0.17 -0.29
CA VAL A 33 -19.52 -1.25 -0.48
C VAL A 33 -18.24 -1.98 -0.88
N ILE A 34 -17.84 -2.96 -0.06
CA ILE A 34 -16.59 -3.71 -0.25
C ILE A 34 -16.91 -5.07 -0.88
N ARG A 35 -16.42 -5.29 -2.11
CA ARG A 35 -16.61 -6.56 -2.84
C ARG A 35 -15.30 -7.29 -3.06
N ASP A 36 -14.24 -6.54 -3.34
CA ASP A 36 -12.91 -7.08 -3.60
C ASP A 36 -11.81 -6.35 -2.83
N GLU A 37 -10.56 -6.74 -3.06
CA GLU A 37 -9.40 -6.10 -2.42
C GLU A 37 -9.23 -4.64 -2.88
N LEU A 38 -9.61 -4.28 -4.10
CA LEU A 38 -9.48 -2.91 -4.61
C LEU A 38 -10.43 -1.97 -3.84
N ASP A 39 -11.64 -2.41 -3.55
CA ASP A 39 -12.60 -1.65 -2.73
C ASP A 39 -12.08 -1.44 -1.31
N GLU A 40 -11.34 -2.40 -0.73
CA GLU A 40 -10.67 -2.20 0.55
C GLU A 40 -9.66 -1.06 0.47
N TRP A 41 -8.87 -0.97 -0.60
CA TRP A 41 -7.95 0.15 -0.82
C TRP A 41 -8.71 1.48 -0.97
N LEU A 42 -9.81 1.51 -1.71
CA LEU A 42 -10.63 2.71 -1.86
C LEU A 42 -11.23 3.16 -0.54
N TYR A 43 -11.69 2.23 0.29
CA TYR A 43 -12.16 2.52 1.64
C TYR A 43 -11.06 3.17 2.48
N VAL A 44 -9.83 2.62 2.48
CA VAL A 44 -8.71 3.20 3.22
C VAL A 44 -8.39 4.61 2.73
N VAL A 45 -8.34 4.83 1.41
CA VAL A 45 -8.03 6.14 0.84
C VAL A 45 -9.10 7.17 1.22
N LYS A 46 -10.37 6.77 1.25
CA LYS A 46 -11.49 7.65 1.61
C LYS A 46 -11.54 7.96 3.10
N HIS A 47 -11.43 6.95 3.95
CA HIS A 47 -11.69 7.06 5.39
C HIS A 47 -10.44 7.17 6.24
N SER A 48 -9.26 6.94 5.65
CA SER A 48 -8.00 6.81 6.40
C SER A 48 -8.14 5.82 7.56
N GLU A 49 -8.77 4.67 7.30
CA GLU A 49 -9.04 3.62 8.29
C GLU A 49 -8.96 2.24 7.64
N VAL A 50 -8.42 1.27 8.38
CA VAL A 50 -8.37 -0.14 7.99
C VAL A 50 -9.29 -0.93 8.91
N LYS A 51 -10.32 -1.61 8.37
CA LYS A 51 -11.19 -2.48 9.18
C LYS A 51 -10.50 -3.82 9.46
N LYS A 52 -10.89 -4.46 10.56
CA LYS A 52 -10.35 -5.76 10.98
C LYS A 52 -10.74 -6.91 10.04
N ASP A 53 -11.85 -6.75 9.33
CA ASP A 53 -12.44 -7.79 8.47
C ASP A 53 -11.91 -7.77 7.03
N PHE A 54 -10.94 -6.89 6.73
CA PHE A 54 -10.31 -6.81 5.42
C PHE A 54 -9.52 -8.08 5.12
N LYS A 55 -9.71 -8.59 3.90
CA LYS A 55 -9.14 -9.85 3.41
C LYS A 55 -7.76 -9.66 2.81
N SER A 56 -7.45 -8.48 2.26
CA SER A 56 -6.18 -8.28 1.57
C SER A 56 -5.00 -8.44 2.54
N PRO A 57 -3.98 -9.26 2.19
CA PRO A 57 -2.86 -9.56 3.08
C PRO A 57 -2.04 -8.30 3.43
N TYR A 58 -2.13 -7.26 2.61
CA TYR A 58 -1.40 -6.01 2.77
C TYR A 58 -2.03 -5.05 3.78
N MET A 59 -3.30 -5.22 4.13
CA MET A 59 -4.03 -4.28 5.00
C MET A 59 -3.44 -4.20 6.40
N LYS A 60 -2.84 -5.27 6.91
CA LYS A 60 -2.09 -5.25 8.18
C LYS A 60 -0.89 -4.30 8.14
N LYS A 61 -0.20 -4.20 7.00
CA LYS A 61 0.93 -3.28 6.81
C LYS A 61 0.45 -1.85 6.65
N VAL A 62 -0.66 -1.65 5.95
CA VAL A 62 -1.30 -0.35 5.79
C VAL A 62 -1.76 0.19 7.15
N ALA A 63 -2.40 -0.63 7.99
CA ALA A 63 -2.83 -0.23 9.33
C ALA A 63 -1.67 0.29 10.17
N LYS A 64 -0.55 -0.45 10.23
CA LYS A 64 0.65 -0.01 10.96
C LYS A 64 1.20 1.33 10.45
N ARG A 65 1.20 1.54 9.13
CA ARG A 65 1.65 2.81 8.55
C ARG A 65 0.69 3.94 8.89
N LEU A 66 -0.60 3.68 8.82
CA LEU A 66 -1.64 4.62 9.17
C LEU A 66 -1.56 5.02 10.66
N ASP A 67 -1.30 4.08 11.56
CA ASP A 67 -1.08 4.35 12.97
C ASP A 67 0.07 5.36 13.17
N ILE A 68 1.19 5.16 12.48
CA ILE A 68 2.34 6.10 12.51
C ILE A 68 1.94 7.47 11.98
N LEU A 69 1.17 7.54 10.87
CA LEU A 69 0.73 8.81 10.29
C LEU A 69 -0.25 9.57 11.20
N LYS A 70 -1.05 8.85 11.99
CA LYS A 70 -2.00 9.43 12.95
C LYS A 70 -1.35 9.86 14.27
N MET A 71 -0.07 9.55 14.51
CA MET A 71 0.62 9.92 15.74
C MET A 71 0.72 11.44 15.89
N THR A 72 0.49 11.90 17.11
CA THR A 72 0.82 13.27 17.53
C THR A 72 2.33 13.49 17.55
N PRO A 73 2.82 14.75 17.50
CA PRO A 73 4.25 15.03 17.57
C PRO A 73 4.94 14.42 18.81
N LYS A 74 4.25 14.36 19.95
CA LYS A 74 4.77 13.73 21.18
C LYS A 74 4.97 12.23 21.02
N GLU A 75 3.97 11.54 20.45
CA GLU A 75 4.04 10.10 20.19
C GLU A 75 5.10 9.77 19.15
N GLN A 76 5.27 10.60 18.12
CA GLN A 76 6.32 10.44 17.12
C GLN A 76 7.72 10.50 17.76
N ILE A 77 7.96 11.44 18.69
CA ILE A 77 9.24 11.53 19.41
C ILE A 77 9.52 10.25 20.19
N ILE A 78 8.53 9.76 20.94
CA ILE A 78 8.64 8.52 21.73
C ILE A 78 8.90 7.32 20.82
N TYR A 79 8.15 7.22 19.70
CA TYR A 79 8.30 6.15 18.72
C TYR A 79 9.70 6.17 18.08
N CYS A 80 10.21 7.34 17.68
CA CYS A 80 11.57 7.49 17.15
C CYS A 80 12.63 7.09 18.17
N ALA A 81 12.46 7.48 19.45
CA ALA A 81 13.37 7.08 20.52
C ALA A 81 13.39 5.56 20.73
N TYR A 82 12.22 4.93 20.73
CA TYR A 82 12.07 3.47 20.79
C TYR A 82 12.77 2.79 19.61
N MET A 83 12.49 3.24 18.38
CA MET A 83 13.12 2.71 17.16
C MET A 83 14.64 2.81 17.22
N ASN A 84 15.18 3.97 17.61
CA ASN A 84 16.62 4.19 17.76
C ASN A 84 17.26 3.25 18.78
N LYS A 85 16.58 2.97 19.89
CA LYS A 85 17.03 1.98 20.88
C LYS A 85 17.06 0.57 20.28
N SER A 86 16.00 0.17 19.57
CA SER A 86 15.92 -1.14 18.91
C SER A 86 16.93 -1.33 17.77
N PHE A 87 17.35 -0.27 17.09
CA PHE A 87 18.44 -0.33 16.11
C PHE A 87 19.78 -0.58 16.80
N LYS A 88 20.10 0.21 17.83
CA LYS A 88 21.33 0.06 18.61
C LYS A 88 21.48 -1.36 19.17
N GLU A 89 20.43 -1.92 19.78
CA GLU A 89 20.45 -3.28 20.34
C GLU A 89 20.73 -4.38 19.29
N ARG A 90 20.38 -4.16 18.03
CA ARG A 90 20.68 -5.08 16.93
C ARG A 90 22.10 -4.92 16.39
N ASP A 91 22.63 -3.70 16.39
CA ASP A 91 24.00 -3.42 15.94
C ASP A 91 25.06 -3.88 16.97
N TYR A 92 24.66 -4.09 18.23
CA TYR A 92 25.52 -4.65 19.30
C TYR A 92 25.47 -6.19 19.39
N ARG A 93 24.80 -6.88 18.45
CA ARG A 93 24.77 -8.34 18.33
C ARG A 93 25.47 -8.81 17.07
#